data_AF-A0A7K3YBQ2-F1
#
_entry.id   AF-A0A7K3YBQ2-F1
#
_cell.length_a   1.000
_cell.length_b   1.000
_cell.length_c   1.000
_cell.angle_alpha   90.00
_cell.angle_beta   90.00
_cell.angle_gamma   90.00
#
_symmetry.space_group_name_H-M   'P 1'
#
loop_
_entity.id
_entity.type
_entity.pdbx_description
1 polymer ?
#
loop_
_entity_poly.entity_id
_entity_poly.type
_entity_poly.pdbx_seq_one_letter_code
_entity_poly.pdbx_strand_id
1 'polypeptide(L)'
;MNHNSAAVLLVLSVLLLAAGCTVTPQDTKIPGAPDPSPADEAYARGVAAYGAANYRIAEERFAEAYALSTGAGDTGKALTARNAMFRASRTIMEYPFDRVAAEAALAERIPGITDAAIADWLDNRAQTIVSENETLYFDDVAGNYLYAHPDEMQKQNARDLDFGYIARYAWSEDQPEGTGPYVNPARYAGVERLEIPREGLPSSGVLKIWFPLPIETDSQRNVTVTNLSCPDFIVAGPFTTGPIGYVYYEIPVGAVNGDLILSADIDFVSYEQIFSGIDPAEVGEYNTSDPEYLLYTRSERNIELTDAVREKAWEIVGNETNPHIQAQMIYRHIIETYPYSHVPHGSLDAREPKVAESTYMFETGHGDCGTQSMLFSAFCRSLGIPARALGGYQMIMTGAPGCHFWAEYYLPGYGWVPNDVTIAEAADWVVIPEEKRSAFKDYYAANLDPARLVIQKNVDTPMDPAIPDDAAVFRAVRQCPAIVSDTADYDIDLFGMGCFGISLESVA
;
A
#
# COMPACT_ATOMS: atom_id res chain seq x y z
N MET A 1 -6.26 35.00 63.65
CA MET A 1 -7.43 35.69 63.06
C MET A 1 -7.87 34.87 61.86
N ASN A 2 -9.07 34.31 61.98
CA ASN A 2 -10.01 33.79 60.95
C ASN A 2 -9.46 32.72 59.98
N HIS A 3 -9.75 31.43 60.20
CA HIS A 3 -10.97 30.68 59.78
C HIS A 3 -10.88 30.26 58.29
N ASN A 4 -11.11 29.04 57.84
CA ASN A 4 -11.60 27.75 58.38
C ASN A 4 -11.20 26.67 57.31
N SER A 5 -10.65 25.52 57.70
CA SER A 5 -11.34 24.19 57.75
C SER A 5 -11.82 23.68 56.38
N ALA A 6 -11.63 22.44 55.92
CA ALA A 6 -11.40 21.15 56.54
C ALA A 6 -10.95 20.15 55.42
N ALA A 7 -10.06 19.20 55.70
CA ALA A 7 -10.37 17.78 55.93
C ALA A 7 -10.10 16.83 54.75
N VAL A 8 -9.03 16.05 54.96
CA VAL A 8 -8.74 14.68 54.54
C VAL A 8 -9.98 13.84 54.16
N LEU A 9 -9.90 13.11 53.04
CA LEU A 9 -10.69 11.88 52.86
C LEU A 9 -9.89 10.75 52.19
N LEU A 10 -10.12 9.56 52.73
CA LEU A 10 -9.56 8.25 52.40
C LEU A 10 -9.74 7.86 50.93
N VAL A 11 -8.72 7.20 50.38
CA VAL A 11 -8.77 6.47 49.11
C VAL A 11 -9.44 5.11 49.35
N LEU A 12 -10.54 4.85 48.65
CA LEU A 12 -11.19 3.54 48.55
C LEU A 12 -11.24 3.15 47.08
N SER A 13 -10.39 2.20 46.71
CA SER A 13 -10.38 1.49 45.44
C SER A 13 -11.63 0.62 45.29
N VAL A 14 -12.36 0.78 44.17
CA VAL A 14 -13.46 -0.09 43.77
C VAL A 14 -13.19 -0.61 42.36
N LEU A 15 -12.87 -1.91 42.29
CA LEU A 15 -13.01 -2.75 41.10
C LEU A 15 -14.49 -2.83 40.72
N LEU A 16 -14.83 -2.52 39.47
CA LEU A 16 -16.14 -2.81 38.89
C LEU A 16 -15.98 -3.89 37.81
N LEU A 17 -16.29 -5.12 38.22
CA LEU A 17 -16.69 -6.22 37.36
C LEU A 17 -18.00 -5.84 36.65
N ALA A 18 -17.96 -5.71 35.32
CA ALA A 18 -19.17 -5.66 34.51
C ALA A 18 -19.71 -7.08 34.32
N ALA A 19 -20.51 -7.56 35.28
CA ALA A 19 -21.38 -8.71 35.11
C ALA A 19 -22.67 -8.28 34.39
N GLY A 20 -23.14 -9.14 33.49
CA GLY A 20 -24.19 -8.83 32.51
C GLY A 20 -25.53 -8.38 33.08
N CYS A 21 -26.13 -7.44 32.36
CA CYS A 21 -27.57 -7.21 32.31
C CYS A 21 -27.93 -7.00 30.84
N THR A 22 -28.65 -7.98 30.28
CA THR A 22 -29.26 -7.91 28.96
C THR A 22 -30.30 -6.80 28.95
N VAL A 23 -29.94 -5.64 28.41
CA VAL A 23 -30.91 -4.61 28.02
C VAL A 23 -31.23 -4.86 26.55
N THR A 24 -32.41 -5.42 26.30
CA THR A 24 -33.03 -5.48 24.98
C THR A 24 -33.08 -4.04 24.40
N PRO A 25 -32.68 -3.80 23.14
CA PRO A 25 -32.78 -2.46 22.57
C PRO A 25 -34.27 -2.08 22.52
N GLN A 26 -34.63 -1.05 23.27
CA GLN A 26 -35.91 -0.38 23.11
C GLN A 26 -35.83 0.41 21.80
N ASP A 27 -36.67 0.03 20.84
CA ASP A 27 -36.93 0.76 19.60
C ASP A 27 -37.29 2.22 19.91
N THR A 28 -36.30 3.11 19.86
CA THR A 28 -36.55 4.55 19.74
C THR A 28 -36.92 4.85 18.29
N LYS A 29 -38.16 4.50 17.89
CA LYS A 29 -38.76 5.04 16.66
C LYS A 29 -38.89 6.56 16.83
N ILE A 30 -38.15 7.31 16.01
CA ILE A 30 -38.36 8.74 15.81
C ILE A 30 -39.77 8.90 15.23
N PRO A 31 -40.72 9.58 15.89
CA PRO A 31 -42.08 9.72 15.37
C PRO A 31 -42.06 10.51 14.05
N GLY A 32 -42.44 9.88 12.94
CA GLY A 32 -42.60 10.53 11.63
C GLY A 32 -41.58 10.14 10.56
N ALA A 33 -40.61 9.27 10.83
CA ALA A 33 -39.80 8.66 9.76
C ALA A 33 -40.65 7.62 8.99
N PRO A 34 -40.64 7.63 7.64
CA PRO A 34 -41.28 6.58 6.87
C PRO A 34 -40.66 5.21 7.22
N ASP A 35 -41.48 4.15 7.19
CA ASP A 35 -40.98 2.80 7.39
C ASP A 35 -39.89 2.48 6.34
N PRO A 36 -38.84 1.71 6.71
CA PRO A 36 -37.75 1.39 5.80
C PRO A 36 -38.29 0.69 4.55
N SER A 37 -37.81 1.13 3.39
CA SER A 37 -38.16 0.47 2.13
C SER A 37 -37.53 -0.93 2.07
N PRO A 38 -38.00 -1.83 1.18
CA PRO A 38 -37.34 -3.12 0.97
C PRO A 38 -35.85 -2.99 0.62
N ALA A 39 -35.46 -1.91 -0.07
CA ALA A 39 -34.07 -1.59 -0.37
C ALA A 39 -33.27 -1.25 0.92
N ASP A 40 -33.86 -0.46 1.82
CA ASP A 40 -33.24 -0.11 3.10
C ASP A 40 -33.07 -1.34 4.00
N GLU A 41 -34.05 -2.24 4.01
CA GLU A 41 -33.96 -3.51 4.75
C GLU A 41 -32.89 -4.43 4.16
N ALA A 42 -32.81 -4.56 2.83
CA ALA A 42 -31.78 -5.35 2.17
C ALA A 42 -30.38 -4.81 2.45
N TYR A 43 -30.20 -3.49 2.36
CA TYR A 43 -28.93 -2.84 2.68
C TYR A 43 -28.54 -3.06 4.14
N ALA A 44 -29.48 -2.91 5.08
CA ALA A 44 -29.23 -3.16 6.50
C ALA A 44 -28.82 -4.62 6.78
N ARG A 45 -29.42 -5.60 6.08
CA ARG A 45 -28.98 -7.01 6.15
C ARG A 45 -27.56 -7.19 5.61
N GLY A 46 -27.20 -6.49 4.54
CA GLY A 46 -25.83 -6.49 4.00
C GLY A 46 -24.81 -5.96 5.00
N VAL A 47 -25.10 -4.82 5.63
CA VAL A 47 -24.24 -4.25 6.70
C VAL A 47 -24.08 -5.23 7.87
N ALA A 48 -25.18 -5.86 8.30
CA ALA A 48 -25.14 -6.84 9.38
C ALA A 48 -24.33 -8.09 9.02
N ALA A 49 -24.48 -8.59 7.78
CA ALA A 49 -23.71 -9.72 7.28
C ALA A 49 -22.21 -9.38 7.17
N TYR A 50 -21.88 -8.20 6.66
CA TYR A 50 -20.49 -7.73 6.56
C TYR A 50 -19.83 -7.65 7.94
N GLY A 51 -20.50 -7.01 8.91
CA GLY A 51 -20.00 -6.92 10.29
C GLY A 51 -19.89 -8.27 11.02
N ALA A 52 -20.58 -9.30 10.52
CA ALA A 52 -20.47 -10.68 11.00
C ALA A 52 -19.44 -11.51 10.20
N ALA A 53 -18.62 -10.87 9.35
CA ALA A 53 -17.70 -11.52 8.44
C ALA A 53 -18.37 -12.59 7.55
N ASN A 54 -19.57 -12.30 7.06
CA ASN A 54 -20.22 -13.10 6.03
C ASN A 54 -20.21 -12.30 4.72
N TYR A 55 -19.05 -12.19 4.09
CA TYR A 55 -18.81 -11.26 2.99
C TYR A 55 -19.55 -11.64 1.71
N ARG A 56 -19.69 -12.94 1.41
CA ARG A 56 -20.47 -13.42 0.26
C ARG A 56 -21.95 -13.12 0.47
N ILE A 57 -22.45 -13.38 1.69
CA ILE A 57 -23.83 -13.02 2.04
C ILE A 57 -24.03 -11.50 1.99
N ALA A 58 -23.06 -10.71 2.47
CA ALA A 58 -23.14 -9.25 2.42
C ALA A 58 -23.23 -8.74 0.98
N GLU A 59 -22.38 -9.25 0.09
CA GLU A 59 -22.40 -8.95 -1.34
C GLU A 59 -23.79 -9.23 -1.96
N GLU A 60 -24.37 -10.40 -1.71
CA GLU A 60 -25.71 -10.76 -2.19
C GLU A 60 -26.79 -9.77 -1.71
N ARG A 61 -26.71 -9.33 -0.45
CA ARG A 61 -27.69 -8.38 0.13
C ARG A 61 -27.51 -6.96 -0.38
N PHE A 62 -26.27 -6.54 -0.62
CA PHE A 62 -26.01 -5.27 -1.27
C PHE A 62 -26.44 -5.27 -2.73
N ALA A 63 -26.27 -6.39 -3.45
CA ALA A 63 -26.80 -6.58 -4.80
C ALA A 63 -28.34 -6.51 -4.83
N GLU A 64 -29.02 -7.14 -3.87
CA GLU A 64 -30.47 -7.05 -3.68
C GLU A 64 -30.90 -5.58 -3.48
N ALA A 65 -30.23 -4.86 -2.58
CA ALA A 65 -30.50 -3.45 -2.30
C ALA A 65 -30.26 -2.54 -3.53
N TYR A 66 -29.21 -2.82 -4.30
CA TYR A 66 -28.89 -2.11 -5.54
C TYR A 66 -30.00 -2.29 -6.58
N ALA A 67 -30.45 -3.52 -6.81
CA ALA A 67 -31.52 -3.82 -7.77
C ALA A 67 -32.85 -3.16 -7.36
N LEU A 68 -33.21 -3.22 -6.07
CA LEU A 68 -34.43 -2.59 -5.55
C LEU A 68 -34.40 -1.06 -5.67
N SER A 69 -33.26 -0.44 -5.33
CA SER A 69 -33.09 1.01 -5.42
C SER A 69 -33.13 1.49 -6.87
N THR A 70 -32.46 0.77 -7.77
CA THR A 70 -32.49 1.05 -9.22
C THR A 70 -33.91 0.94 -9.78
N GLY A 71 -34.64 -0.12 -9.42
CA GLY A 71 -36.04 -0.31 -9.84
C GLY A 71 -36.98 0.79 -9.32
N ALA A 72 -36.67 1.38 -8.15
CA ALA A 72 -37.39 2.51 -7.59
C ALA A 72 -36.97 3.88 -8.17
N GLY A 73 -35.90 3.93 -8.98
CA GLY A 73 -35.34 5.18 -9.52
C GLY A 73 -34.52 5.99 -8.52
N ASP A 74 -34.16 5.41 -7.37
CA ASP A 74 -33.31 6.07 -6.35
C ASP A 74 -31.83 5.81 -6.66
N THR A 75 -31.27 6.68 -7.51
CA THR A 75 -29.88 6.57 -7.99
C THR A 75 -28.85 6.70 -6.88
N GLY A 76 -29.12 7.50 -5.84
CA GLY A 76 -28.20 7.67 -4.71
C GLY A 76 -28.11 6.42 -3.83
N LYS A 77 -29.25 5.81 -3.50
CA LYS A 77 -29.26 4.53 -2.77
C LYS A 77 -28.70 3.40 -3.61
N ALA A 78 -28.99 3.38 -4.91
CA ALA A 78 -28.42 2.41 -5.83
C ALA A 78 -26.89 2.48 -5.83
N LEU A 79 -26.31 3.68 -6.00
CA LEU A 79 -24.87 3.89 -5.96
C LEU A 79 -24.25 3.43 -4.63
N THR A 80 -24.88 3.79 -3.51
CA THR A 80 -24.42 3.40 -2.16
C THR A 80 -24.39 1.87 -1.99
N ALA A 81 -25.48 1.20 -2.38
CA ALA A 81 -25.58 -0.25 -2.31
C ALA A 81 -24.58 -0.95 -3.24
N ARG A 82 -24.40 -0.45 -4.47
CA ARG A 82 -23.41 -0.96 -5.42
C ARG A 82 -21.99 -0.85 -4.89
N ASN A 83 -21.60 0.30 -4.34
CA ASN A 83 -20.25 0.48 -3.79
C ASN A 83 -20.04 -0.39 -2.53
N ALA A 84 -21.09 -0.67 -1.75
CA ALA A 84 -21.02 -1.64 -0.65
C ALA A 84 -20.85 -3.09 -1.16
N MET A 85 -21.53 -3.46 -2.24
CA MET A 85 -21.37 -4.74 -2.92
C MET A 85 -19.92 -4.95 -3.39
N PHE A 86 -19.33 -3.96 -4.08
CA PHE A 86 -17.93 -4.04 -4.52
C PHE A 86 -16.95 -4.15 -3.36
N ARG A 87 -17.15 -3.39 -2.27
CA ARG A 87 -16.33 -3.51 -1.06
C ARG A 87 -16.40 -4.91 -0.43
N ALA A 88 -17.60 -5.50 -0.36
CA ALA A 88 -17.76 -6.88 0.12
C ALA A 88 -16.98 -7.88 -0.75
N SER A 89 -17.09 -7.74 -2.07
CA SER A 89 -16.35 -8.58 -3.03
C SER A 89 -14.83 -8.41 -2.88
N ARG A 90 -14.33 -7.16 -2.86
CA ARG A 90 -12.89 -6.85 -2.66
C ARG A 90 -12.32 -7.40 -1.36
N THR A 91 -13.13 -7.49 -0.30
CA THR A 91 -12.69 -8.00 1.00
C THR A 91 -12.24 -9.47 0.92
N ILE A 92 -12.83 -10.27 0.02
CA ILE A 92 -12.54 -11.71 -0.10
C ILE A 92 -11.86 -12.12 -1.41
N MET A 93 -11.76 -11.21 -2.39
CA MET A 93 -11.31 -11.56 -3.76
C MET A 93 -9.91 -12.18 -3.81
N GLU A 94 -9.02 -11.75 -2.92
CA GLU A 94 -7.63 -12.23 -2.80
C GLU A 94 -7.52 -13.52 -1.96
N TYR A 95 -8.63 -14.06 -1.45
CA TYR A 95 -8.69 -15.29 -0.67
C TYR A 95 -9.54 -16.37 -1.36
N PRO A 96 -9.12 -16.87 -2.55
CA PRO A 96 -9.93 -17.77 -3.36
C PRO A 96 -9.92 -19.22 -2.87
N PHE A 97 -8.98 -19.60 -1.99
CA PHE A 97 -8.74 -20.99 -1.67
C PHE A 97 -9.42 -21.43 -0.38
N ASP A 98 -10.14 -22.55 -0.46
CA ASP A 98 -10.39 -23.36 0.72
C ASP A 98 -9.12 -24.15 1.11
N ARG A 99 -9.20 -24.95 2.18
CA ARG A 99 -8.06 -25.76 2.64
C ARG A 99 -7.54 -26.70 1.55
N VAL A 100 -8.42 -27.40 0.84
CA VAL A 100 -8.03 -28.42 -0.14
C VAL A 100 -7.34 -27.76 -1.35
N ALA A 101 -7.85 -26.62 -1.80
CA ALA A 101 -7.23 -25.84 -2.87
C ALA A 101 -5.86 -25.27 -2.45
N ALA A 102 -5.72 -24.79 -1.22
CA ALA A 102 -4.44 -24.29 -0.71
C ALA A 102 -3.39 -25.40 -0.59
N GLU A 103 -3.78 -26.59 -0.12
CA GLU A 103 -2.93 -27.79 -0.09
C GLU A 103 -2.44 -28.17 -1.50
N ALA A 104 -3.35 -28.15 -2.48
CA ALA A 104 -3.01 -28.43 -3.88
C ALA A 104 -2.06 -27.39 -4.47
N ALA A 105 -2.28 -26.10 -4.21
CA ALA A 105 -1.43 -25.01 -4.69
C ALA A 105 0.01 -25.13 -4.15
N LEU A 106 0.17 -25.46 -2.86
CA LEU A 106 1.48 -25.70 -2.24
C LEU A 106 2.18 -26.91 -2.86
N ALA A 107 1.47 -28.03 -3.00
CA ALA A 107 2.03 -29.26 -3.57
C ALA A 107 2.46 -29.11 -5.04
N GLU A 108 1.70 -28.33 -5.83
CA GLU A 108 2.04 -28.02 -7.21
C GLU A 108 3.28 -27.13 -7.31
N ARG A 109 3.34 -26.06 -6.50
CA ARG A 109 4.40 -25.06 -6.57
C ARG A 109 5.72 -25.50 -5.95
N ILE A 110 5.70 -26.43 -4.99
CA ILE A 110 6.86 -26.81 -4.18
C ILE A 110 7.08 -28.33 -4.28
N PRO A 111 7.82 -28.81 -5.29
CA PRO A 111 8.05 -30.24 -5.48
C PRO A 111 8.70 -30.90 -4.26
N GLY A 112 8.02 -31.89 -3.68
CA GLY A 112 8.53 -32.65 -2.54
C GLY A 112 8.24 -32.04 -1.16
N ILE A 113 7.43 -30.97 -1.07
CA ILE A 113 6.89 -30.51 0.21
C ILE A 113 6.11 -31.66 0.89
N THR A 114 6.30 -31.80 2.19
CA THR A 114 5.63 -32.87 2.96
C THR A 114 4.26 -32.43 3.45
N ASP A 115 3.33 -33.37 3.61
CA ASP A 115 2.00 -33.09 4.19
C ASP A 115 2.09 -32.39 5.55
N ALA A 116 3.09 -32.72 6.37
CA ALA A 116 3.32 -32.09 7.66
C ALA A 116 3.72 -30.60 7.52
N ALA A 117 4.56 -30.27 6.53
CA ALA A 117 4.98 -28.89 6.26
C ALA A 117 3.83 -28.07 5.65
N ILE A 118 3.03 -28.68 4.77
CA ILE A 118 1.80 -28.06 4.26
C ILE A 118 0.86 -27.74 5.42
N ALA A 119 0.58 -28.71 6.28
CA ALA A 119 -0.33 -28.52 7.40
C ALA A 119 0.16 -27.43 8.36
N ASP A 120 1.44 -27.47 8.76
CA ASP A 120 2.03 -26.46 9.64
C ASP A 120 1.94 -25.05 9.05
N TRP A 121 2.26 -24.89 7.76
CA TRP A 121 2.14 -23.60 7.09
C TRP A 121 0.70 -23.07 7.10
N LEU A 122 -0.25 -23.89 6.67
CA LEU A 122 -1.65 -23.50 6.57
C LEU A 122 -2.30 -23.25 7.95
N ASP A 123 -1.88 -23.98 8.99
CA ASP A 123 -2.46 -23.84 10.33
C ASP A 123 -1.87 -22.64 11.10
N ASN A 124 -0.61 -22.28 10.85
CA ASN A 124 0.13 -21.36 11.73
C ASN A 124 0.67 -20.08 11.06
N ARG A 125 0.84 -20.07 9.73
CA ARG A 125 1.58 -19.00 9.04
C ARG A 125 0.94 -18.47 7.77
N ALA A 126 0.01 -19.20 7.14
CA ALA A 126 -0.64 -18.72 5.94
C ALA A 126 -1.55 -17.52 6.26
N GLN A 127 -1.55 -16.55 5.35
CA GLN A 127 -2.51 -15.44 5.41
C GLN A 127 -3.92 -15.96 5.14
N THR A 128 -4.84 -15.66 6.03
CA THR A 128 -6.22 -16.17 5.97
C THR A 128 -7.25 -15.09 6.27
N ILE A 129 -8.48 -15.34 5.83
CA ILE A 129 -9.68 -14.63 6.26
C ILE A 129 -10.77 -15.64 6.60
N VAL A 130 -11.68 -15.30 7.51
CA VAL A 130 -12.88 -16.11 7.78
C VAL A 130 -14.08 -15.47 7.11
N SER A 131 -14.81 -16.24 6.31
CA SER A 131 -16.07 -15.84 5.69
C SER A 131 -17.10 -16.97 5.82
N GLU A 132 -18.32 -16.70 6.31
CA GLU A 132 -19.35 -17.73 6.50
C GLU A 132 -18.91 -18.92 7.38
N ASN A 133 -18.06 -18.67 8.37
CA ASN A 133 -17.40 -19.67 9.23
C ASN A 133 -16.46 -20.64 8.46
N GLU A 134 -16.06 -20.28 7.25
CA GLU A 134 -15.04 -20.97 6.46
C GLU A 134 -13.75 -20.17 6.48
N THR A 135 -12.62 -20.85 6.73
CA THR A 135 -11.29 -20.25 6.59
C THR A 135 -10.88 -20.30 5.12
N LEU A 136 -10.59 -19.14 4.56
CA LEU A 136 -10.09 -18.95 3.20
C LEU A 136 -8.62 -18.51 3.24
N TYR A 137 -7.85 -18.95 2.26
CA TYR A 137 -6.41 -18.72 2.15
C TYR A 137 -6.09 -17.80 0.99
N PHE A 138 -5.08 -16.95 1.21
CA PHE A 138 -4.59 -15.97 0.25
C PHE A 138 -4.12 -16.62 -1.07
N ASP A 139 -4.33 -15.95 -2.19
CA ASP A 139 -4.07 -16.48 -3.53
C ASP A 139 -2.60 -16.84 -3.81
N ASP A 140 -1.64 -16.14 -3.20
CA ASP A 140 -0.22 -16.48 -3.26
C ASP A 140 0.31 -17.22 -2.02
N VAL A 141 -0.52 -18.09 -1.44
CA VAL A 141 -0.14 -18.95 -0.28
C VAL A 141 1.16 -19.72 -0.51
N ALA A 142 1.42 -20.14 -1.75
CA ALA A 142 2.61 -20.92 -2.09
C ALA A 142 3.84 -20.05 -2.39
N GLY A 143 3.69 -18.88 -3.01
CA GLY A 143 4.79 -17.91 -3.14
C GLY A 143 5.24 -17.39 -1.78
N ASN A 144 4.30 -17.08 -0.89
CA ASN A 144 4.61 -16.68 0.49
C ASN A 144 5.33 -17.77 1.30
N TYR A 145 5.02 -19.05 1.06
CA TYR A 145 5.81 -20.14 1.62
C TYR A 145 7.27 -20.07 1.15
N LEU A 146 7.51 -19.82 -0.14
CA LEU A 146 8.86 -19.74 -0.69
C LEU A 146 9.67 -18.58 -0.10
N TYR A 147 9.06 -17.40 0.05
CA TYR A 147 9.75 -16.28 0.67
C TYR A 147 10.11 -16.55 2.14
N ALA A 148 9.25 -17.25 2.89
CA ALA A 148 9.55 -17.69 4.25
C ALA A 148 10.61 -18.81 4.33
N HIS A 149 10.90 -19.48 3.22
CA HIS A 149 11.86 -20.58 3.11
C HIS A 149 12.88 -20.31 1.99
N PRO A 150 13.80 -19.36 2.18
CA PRO A 150 14.74 -18.93 1.14
C PRO A 150 15.57 -20.07 0.55
N ASP A 151 15.89 -21.11 1.33
CA ASP A 151 16.57 -22.31 0.84
C ASP A 151 15.76 -23.07 -0.23
N GLU A 152 14.43 -23.18 -0.06
CA GLU A 152 13.55 -23.80 -1.05
C GLU A 152 13.41 -22.89 -2.28
N MET A 153 13.28 -21.60 -2.03
CA MET A 153 13.23 -20.60 -3.09
C MET A 153 14.49 -20.70 -3.97
N GLN A 154 15.70 -20.64 -3.40
CA GLN A 154 16.98 -20.69 -4.11
C GLN A 154 17.12 -21.92 -5.02
N LYS A 155 16.52 -23.08 -4.68
CA LYS A 155 16.55 -24.29 -5.52
C LYS A 155 15.79 -24.12 -6.85
N GLN A 156 14.79 -23.25 -6.89
CA GLN A 156 13.93 -23.10 -8.08
C GLN A 156 14.57 -22.27 -9.19
N ASN A 157 15.62 -21.50 -8.91
CA ASN A 157 16.44 -20.70 -9.84
C ASN A 157 15.68 -19.84 -10.88
N ALA A 158 14.39 -19.59 -10.68
CA ALA A 158 13.52 -18.79 -11.54
C ALA A 158 13.12 -17.52 -10.79
N ARG A 159 13.61 -16.38 -11.24
CA ARG A 159 13.28 -15.05 -10.71
C ARG A 159 13.13 -14.09 -11.85
N ASP A 160 12.18 -13.18 -11.68
CA ASP A 160 11.97 -12.07 -12.60
C ASP A 160 12.81 -10.84 -12.21
N LEU A 161 13.54 -10.88 -11.09
CA LEU A 161 14.44 -9.82 -10.63
C LEU A 161 15.83 -9.95 -11.27
N ASP A 162 16.33 -8.90 -11.91
CA ASP A 162 17.74 -8.78 -12.35
C ASP A 162 18.65 -8.40 -11.17
N PHE A 163 18.95 -9.41 -10.33
CA PHE A 163 19.83 -9.23 -9.18
C PHE A 163 21.23 -8.74 -9.58
N GLY A 164 21.73 -9.16 -10.75
CA GLY A 164 23.07 -8.77 -11.23
C GLY A 164 23.17 -7.27 -11.51
N TYR A 165 22.12 -6.69 -12.11
CA TYR A 165 22.03 -5.25 -12.37
C TYR A 165 22.14 -4.42 -11.09
N ILE A 166 21.37 -4.76 -10.06
CA ILE A 166 21.38 -3.99 -8.79
C ILE A 166 22.63 -4.26 -7.94
N ALA A 167 23.16 -5.48 -7.98
CA ALA A 167 24.31 -5.85 -7.17
C ALA A 167 25.62 -5.11 -7.53
N ARG A 168 25.76 -4.64 -8.78
CA ARG A 168 26.95 -3.88 -9.21
C ARG A 168 27.11 -2.55 -8.45
N TYR A 169 26.00 -1.89 -8.10
CA TYR A 169 26.00 -0.65 -7.32
C TYR A 169 26.39 -0.95 -5.87
N ALA A 170 25.74 -1.95 -5.28
CA ALA A 170 26.00 -2.38 -3.91
C ALA A 170 27.44 -2.84 -3.67
N TRP A 171 28.07 -3.48 -4.65
CA TRP A 171 29.46 -3.97 -4.53
C TRP A 171 30.52 -2.98 -5.01
N SER A 172 30.12 -1.73 -5.32
CA SER A 172 31.03 -0.67 -5.79
C SER A 172 31.90 -1.11 -6.97
N GLU A 173 31.36 -1.98 -7.83
CA GLU A 173 32.02 -2.39 -9.06
C GLU A 173 32.03 -1.22 -10.08
N ASP A 174 31.15 -0.23 -9.87
CA ASP A 174 31.16 1.10 -10.49
C ASP A 174 31.66 2.17 -9.51
N GLN A 175 32.59 3.02 -9.94
CA GLN A 175 32.99 4.20 -9.15
C GLN A 175 31.94 5.29 -9.31
N PRO A 176 31.45 5.93 -8.23
CA PRO A 176 30.43 6.98 -8.34
C PRO A 176 30.92 8.14 -9.21
N GLU A 177 30.24 8.39 -10.33
CA GLU A 177 30.45 9.60 -11.13
C GLU A 177 29.53 10.72 -10.62
N GLY A 178 30.11 11.78 -10.05
CA GLY A 178 29.35 12.96 -9.60
C GLY A 178 29.89 13.61 -8.32
N THR A 179 29.12 14.55 -7.77
CA THR A 179 29.39 15.22 -6.49
C THR A 179 28.12 15.28 -5.65
N GLY A 180 28.23 15.05 -4.34
CA GLY A 180 27.06 14.98 -3.45
C GLY A 180 26.41 13.59 -3.48
N PRO A 181 25.21 13.43 -2.91
CA PRO A 181 24.60 12.12 -2.74
C PRO A 181 23.95 11.57 -4.02
N TYR A 182 23.80 12.37 -5.08
CA TYR A 182 23.14 11.95 -6.32
C TYR A 182 24.17 11.74 -7.44
N VAL A 183 24.39 10.49 -7.82
CA VAL A 183 25.47 10.04 -8.72
C VAL A 183 24.92 9.06 -9.77
N ASN A 184 25.77 8.64 -10.72
CA ASN A 184 25.45 7.58 -11.70
C ASN A 184 24.07 7.74 -12.37
N PRO A 185 23.82 8.86 -13.10
CA PRO A 185 22.53 9.13 -13.71
C PRO A 185 22.16 8.07 -14.76
N ALA A 186 20.94 7.55 -14.67
CA ALA A 186 20.31 6.71 -15.67
C ALA A 186 19.09 7.43 -16.25
N ARG A 187 19.10 7.65 -17.57
CA ARG A 187 17.95 8.24 -18.27
C ARG A 187 16.98 7.15 -18.70
N TYR A 188 15.70 7.38 -18.45
CA TYR A 188 14.61 6.50 -18.88
C TYR A 188 13.62 7.27 -19.73
N ALA A 189 13.09 6.61 -20.75
CA ALA A 189 12.00 7.13 -21.56
C ALA A 189 11.04 6.02 -21.95
N GLY A 190 9.77 6.35 -22.15
CA GLY A 190 8.77 5.38 -22.59
C GLY A 190 7.34 5.90 -22.50
N VAL A 191 6.39 4.98 -22.34
CA VAL A 191 4.96 5.26 -22.46
C VAL A 191 4.18 4.58 -21.35
N GLU A 192 3.36 5.36 -20.65
CA GLU A 192 2.27 4.86 -19.81
C GLU A 192 1.02 4.74 -20.67
N ARG A 193 0.28 3.63 -20.56
CA ARG A 193 -0.88 3.34 -21.40
C ARG A 193 -2.00 2.65 -20.62
N LEU A 194 -3.21 3.21 -20.67
CA LEU A 194 -4.45 2.58 -20.24
C LEU A 194 -5.29 2.27 -21.48
N GLU A 195 -5.68 1.00 -21.66
CA GLU A 195 -6.48 0.57 -22.80
C GLU A 195 -7.69 -0.24 -22.34
N ILE A 196 -8.84 0.41 -22.24
CA ILE A 196 -10.10 -0.21 -21.83
C ILE A 196 -10.88 -0.62 -23.08
N PRO A 197 -11.12 -1.91 -23.30
CA PRO A 197 -11.90 -2.39 -24.44
C PRO A 197 -13.31 -1.78 -24.46
N ARG A 198 -13.90 -1.59 -25.63
CA ARG A 198 -15.25 -1.00 -25.79
C ARG A 198 -16.30 -1.72 -24.95
N GLU A 199 -16.22 -3.04 -24.86
CA GLU A 199 -17.08 -3.92 -24.07
C GLU A 199 -16.88 -3.77 -22.56
N GLY A 200 -15.70 -3.30 -22.14
CA GLY A 200 -15.35 -2.96 -20.76
C GLY A 200 -15.65 -1.50 -20.39
N LEU A 201 -16.36 -0.76 -21.25
CA LEU A 201 -16.88 0.58 -20.91
C LEU A 201 -18.33 0.49 -20.44
N PRO A 202 -18.76 1.29 -19.46
CA PRO A 202 -20.16 1.34 -19.05
C PRO A 202 -21.05 1.80 -20.20
N SER A 203 -22.38 1.66 -20.06
CA SER A 203 -23.33 1.99 -21.14
C SER A 203 -23.54 3.49 -21.32
N SER A 204 -23.28 4.28 -20.28
CA SER A 204 -23.50 5.74 -20.23
C SER A 204 -22.68 6.35 -19.08
N GLY A 205 -22.78 7.67 -18.89
CA GLY A 205 -22.11 8.38 -17.80
C GLY A 205 -20.76 8.97 -18.19
N VAL A 206 -19.98 9.31 -17.18
CA VAL A 206 -18.65 9.94 -17.31
C VAL A 206 -17.66 9.09 -16.53
N LEU A 207 -16.53 8.78 -17.15
CA LEU A 207 -15.38 8.18 -16.49
C LEU A 207 -14.51 9.29 -15.90
N LYS A 208 -14.32 9.26 -14.58
CA LYS A 208 -13.38 10.13 -13.87
C LYS A 208 -12.09 9.33 -13.65
N ILE A 209 -11.00 9.79 -14.25
CA ILE A 209 -9.74 9.02 -14.28
C ILE A 209 -8.61 9.87 -13.72
N TRP A 210 -7.98 9.40 -12.65
CA TRP A 210 -6.71 9.93 -12.15
C TRP A 210 -5.60 9.07 -12.72
N PHE A 211 -5.02 9.51 -13.82
CA PHE A 211 -3.97 8.79 -14.52
C PHE A 211 -2.60 9.19 -13.93
N PRO A 212 -1.79 8.26 -13.41
CA PRO A 212 -0.55 8.59 -12.71
C PRO A 212 0.50 9.16 -13.67
N LEU A 213 1.40 10.00 -13.15
CA LEU A 213 2.51 10.59 -13.91
C LEU A 213 3.76 10.70 -13.03
N PRO A 214 4.97 10.73 -13.62
CA PRO A 214 6.20 10.98 -12.88
C PRO A 214 6.24 12.38 -12.26
N ILE A 215 6.97 12.52 -11.13
CA ILE A 215 7.22 13.80 -10.46
C ILE A 215 8.70 14.15 -10.35
N GLU A 216 9.01 15.45 -10.35
CA GLU A 216 10.35 15.95 -10.05
C GLU A 216 10.69 15.75 -8.57
N THR A 217 11.86 15.14 -8.32
CA THR A 217 12.47 14.95 -6.98
C THR A 217 13.97 15.26 -7.04
N ASP A 218 14.64 15.20 -5.89
CA ASP A 218 16.09 15.39 -5.87
C ASP A 218 16.85 14.26 -6.59
N SER A 219 16.28 13.04 -6.62
CA SER A 219 16.83 11.85 -7.28
C SER A 219 16.22 11.54 -8.65
N GLN A 220 15.09 12.14 -9.01
CA GLN A 220 14.44 12.01 -10.32
C GLN A 220 14.27 13.40 -10.94
N ARG A 221 15.08 13.70 -11.95
CA ARG A 221 15.20 15.03 -12.54
C ARG A 221 14.87 15.07 -14.01
N ASN A 222 14.63 16.27 -14.52
CA ASN A 222 14.30 16.53 -15.93
C ASN A 222 13.05 15.75 -16.36
N VAL A 223 12.05 15.65 -15.47
CA VAL A 223 10.81 14.96 -15.77
C VAL A 223 10.07 15.70 -16.88
N THR A 224 9.74 14.97 -17.94
CA THR A 224 8.88 15.46 -19.01
C THR A 224 7.72 14.49 -19.25
N VAL A 225 6.54 15.08 -19.50
CA VAL A 225 5.34 14.36 -19.88
C VAL A 225 4.81 15.03 -21.15
N THR A 226 4.66 14.26 -22.22
CA THR A 226 4.22 14.75 -23.53
C THR A 226 3.20 13.80 -24.15
N ASN A 227 2.61 14.20 -25.29
CA ASN A 227 1.67 13.37 -26.06
C ASN A 227 0.50 12.78 -25.25
N LEU A 228 0.01 13.53 -24.25
CA LEU A 228 -1.19 13.17 -23.51
C LEU A 228 -2.38 13.01 -24.47
N SER A 229 -2.89 11.78 -24.52
CA SER A 229 -4.09 11.41 -25.26
C SER A 229 -5.32 12.18 -24.76
N CYS A 230 -6.36 12.29 -25.60
CA CYS A 230 -7.66 12.83 -25.19
C CYS A 230 -7.58 14.21 -24.48
N PRO A 231 -6.77 15.18 -24.96
CA PRO A 231 -6.51 16.42 -24.24
C PRO A 231 -7.77 17.26 -24.00
N ASP A 232 -8.77 17.14 -24.87
CA ASP A 232 -10.06 17.84 -24.74
C ASP A 232 -10.86 17.40 -23.49
N PHE A 233 -10.50 16.27 -22.87
CA PHE A 233 -11.14 15.75 -21.65
C PHE A 233 -10.29 15.91 -20.39
N ILE A 234 -9.11 16.56 -20.48
CA ILE A 234 -8.30 16.89 -19.30
C ILE A 234 -8.96 18.03 -18.55
N VAL A 235 -9.29 17.79 -17.28
CA VAL A 235 -9.90 18.79 -16.39
C VAL A 235 -8.85 19.43 -15.47
N ALA A 236 -7.83 18.67 -15.03
CA ALA A 236 -6.75 19.20 -14.20
C ALA A 236 -5.42 18.47 -14.47
N GLY A 237 -4.30 19.17 -14.25
CA GLY A 237 -2.95 18.68 -14.53
C GLY A 237 -2.46 19.03 -15.95
N PRO A 238 -1.40 18.36 -16.44
CA PRO A 238 -0.62 17.33 -15.74
C PRO A 238 0.13 17.92 -14.54
N PHE A 239 0.13 17.20 -13.43
CA PHE A 239 0.94 17.50 -12.26
C PHE A 239 2.20 16.63 -12.32
N THR A 240 3.36 17.27 -12.54
CA THR A 240 4.67 16.61 -12.58
C THR A 240 5.62 17.15 -11.52
N THR A 241 5.09 17.92 -10.58
CA THR A 241 5.80 18.47 -9.43
C THR A 241 4.90 18.39 -8.21
N GLY A 242 5.49 18.29 -7.01
CA GLY A 242 4.74 18.21 -5.77
C GLY A 242 4.81 16.82 -5.14
N PRO A 243 3.83 16.43 -4.32
CA PRO A 243 3.87 15.19 -3.56
C PRO A 243 3.35 13.95 -4.32
N ILE A 244 2.57 14.15 -5.39
CA ILE A 244 2.05 13.09 -6.27
C ILE A 244 1.86 13.61 -7.69
N GLY A 245 2.16 12.78 -8.69
CA GLY A 245 2.01 13.11 -10.11
C GLY A 245 0.82 12.39 -10.73
N TYR A 246 0.01 13.15 -11.45
CA TYR A 246 -1.16 12.64 -12.16
C TYR A 246 -1.72 13.67 -13.14
N VAL A 247 -2.61 13.22 -14.03
CA VAL A 247 -3.52 14.06 -14.80
C VAL A 247 -4.94 13.56 -14.59
N TYR A 248 -5.89 14.49 -14.46
CA TYR A 248 -7.28 14.18 -14.19
C TYR A 248 -8.15 14.37 -15.44
N TYR A 249 -8.83 13.30 -15.85
CA TYR A 249 -9.76 13.29 -16.97
C TYR A 249 -11.20 13.15 -16.51
N GLU A 250 -12.11 13.81 -17.22
CA GLU A 250 -13.55 13.50 -17.22
C GLU A 250 -13.99 13.16 -18.64
N ILE A 251 -14.21 11.88 -18.92
CA ILE A 251 -14.49 11.37 -20.27
C ILE A 251 -15.95 10.91 -20.35
N PRO A 252 -16.83 11.61 -21.09
CA PRO A 252 -18.16 11.10 -21.38
C PRO A 252 -18.04 9.81 -22.19
N VAL A 253 -18.65 8.73 -21.70
CA VAL A 253 -18.61 7.42 -22.36
C VAL A 253 -19.13 7.49 -23.79
N GLY A 254 -20.16 8.31 -24.04
CA GLY A 254 -20.72 8.53 -25.37
C GLY A 254 -19.80 9.26 -26.35
N ALA A 255 -18.68 9.82 -25.88
CA ALA A 255 -17.67 10.44 -26.73
C ALA A 255 -16.56 9.46 -27.16
N VAL A 256 -16.50 8.26 -26.57
CA VAL A 256 -15.53 7.22 -26.93
C VAL A 256 -16.04 6.41 -28.12
N ASN A 257 -15.24 6.33 -29.19
CA ASN A 257 -15.56 5.54 -30.38
C ASN A 257 -14.62 4.33 -30.49
N GLY A 258 -15.08 3.16 -30.03
CA GLY A 258 -14.25 1.96 -29.89
C GLY A 258 -13.68 1.86 -28.48
N ASP A 259 -12.43 1.41 -28.37
CA ASP A 259 -11.72 1.27 -27.10
C ASP A 259 -11.33 2.65 -26.55
N LEU A 260 -11.33 2.81 -25.23
CA LEU A 260 -10.74 3.98 -24.59
C LEU A 260 -9.25 3.76 -24.45
N ILE A 261 -8.46 4.58 -25.14
CA ILE A 261 -7.01 4.55 -25.07
C ILE A 261 -6.54 5.88 -24.45
N LEU A 262 -5.95 5.80 -23.26
CA LEU A 262 -5.18 6.88 -22.69
C LEU A 262 -3.69 6.55 -22.72
N SER A 263 -2.86 7.54 -23.04
CA SER A 263 -1.40 7.41 -23.07
C SER A 263 -0.69 8.70 -22.67
N ALA A 264 0.50 8.53 -22.10
CA ALA A 264 1.44 9.62 -21.80
C ALA A 264 2.86 9.16 -22.16
N ASP A 265 3.58 9.99 -22.92
CA ASP A 265 5.01 9.76 -23.17
C ASP A 265 5.80 10.41 -22.03
N ILE A 266 6.66 9.64 -21.37
CA ILE A 266 7.43 10.08 -20.19
C ILE A 266 8.94 9.96 -20.43
N ASP A 267 9.70 10.92 -19.91
CA ASP A 267 11.19 10.92 -19.93
C ASP A 267 11.69 11.54 -18.63
N PHE A 268 12.71 10.95 -18.02
CA PHE A 268 13.32 11.43 -16.78
C PHE A 268 14.75 10.89 -16.61
N VAL A 269 15.51 11.51 -15.71
CA VAL A 269 16.83 11.04 -15.27
C VAL A 269 16.75 10.66 -13.81
N SER A 270 16.98 9.37 -13.52
CA SER A 270 17.04 8.84 -12.16
C SER A 270 18.49 8.69 -11.71
N TYR A 271 18.79 9.04 -10.46
CA TYR A 271 20.14 9.05 -9.90
C TYR A 271 20.27 7.99 -8.82
N GLU A 272 21.44 7.35 -8.78
CA GLU A 272 21.86 6.58 -7.62
C GLU A 272 22.00 7.55 -6.44
N GLN A 273 21.56 7.08 -5.28
CA GLN A 273 21.57 7.85 -4.04
C GLN A 273 22.58 7.21 -3.10
N ILE A 274 23.69 7.89 -2.79
CA ILE A 274 24.75 7.43 -1.90
C ILE A 274 24.87 8.36 -0.69
N PHE A 275 24.46 7.88 0.48
CA PHE A 275 24.56 8.58 1.77
C PHE A 275 25.56 7.89 2.73
N SER A 276 26.65 7.34 2.20
CA SER A 276 27.70 6.67 3.00
C SER A 276 28.55 7.61 3.88
N GLY A 277 28.41 8.94 3.73
CA GLY A 277 29.14 9.97 4.47
C GLY A 277 28.38 10.61 5.64
N ILE A 278 27.30 9.98 6.14
CA ILE A 278 26.58 10.49 7.30
C ILE A 278 27.46 10.32 8.54
N ASP A 279 27.84 11.44 9.16
CA ASP A 279 28.46 11.47 10.49
C ASP A 279 27.34 11.70 11.52
N PRO A 280 27.03 10.71 12.38
CA PRO A 280 26.03 10.86 13.43
C PRO A 280 26.26 12.10 14.30
N ALA A 281 27.50 12.52 14.51
CA ALA A 281 27.81 13.69 15.35
C ALA A 281 27.41 15.04 14.71
N GLU A 282 27.25 15.07 13.38
CA GLU A 282 26.93 16.27 12.61
C GLU A 282 25.46 16.35 12.21
N VAL A 283 24.64 15.35 12.60
CA VAL A 283 23.19 15.39 12.39
C VAL A 283 22.59 16.50 13.25
N GLY A 284 21.97 17.49 12.61
CA GLY A 284 21.41 18.65 13.29
C GLY A 284 20.12 18.38 14.07
N GLU A 285 19.64 19.39 14.78
CA GLU A 285 18.37 19.31 15.51
C GLU A 285 17.15 19.51 14.58
N TYR A 286 16.06 18.81 14.86
CA TYR A 286 14.79 18.99 14.15
C TYR A 286 14.09 20.28 14.57
N ASN A 287 13.59 21.05 13.60
CA ASN A 287 12.58 22.07 13.84
C ASN A 287 11.20 21.40 13.97
N THR A 288 10.80 21.06 15.19
CA THR A 288 9.55 20.31 15.45
C THR A 288 8.26 21.10 15.19
N SER A 289 8.37 22.39 14.89
CA SER A 289 7.24 23.23 14.47
C SER A 289 7.12 23.35 12.95
N ASP A 290 8.04 22.75 12.19
CA ASP A 290 8.02 22.77 10.73
C ASP A 290 6.83 21.94 10.18
N PRO A 291 6.07 22.45 9.21
CA PRO A 291 4.95 21.71 8.63
C PRO A 291 5.34 20.36 8.00
N GLU A 292 6.53 20.26 7.40
CA GLU A 292 7.03 19.01 6.82
C GLU A 292 7.40 18.01 7.93
N TYR A 293 8.03 18.48 9.02
CA TYR A 293 8.25 17.66 10.21
C TYR A 293 6.92 17.10 10.75
N LEU A 294 5.94 17.97 11.01
CA LEU A 294 4.64 17.56 11.55
C LEU A 294 3.88 16.60 10.64
N LEU A 295 3.96 16.81 9.31
CA LEU A 295 3.37 15.91 8.32
C LEU A 295 4.02 14.54 8.37
N TYR A 296 5.35 14.48 8.38
CA TYR A 296 6.08 13.22 8.28
C TYR A 296 6.39 12.58 9.62
N THR A 297 5.85 13.08 10.74
CA THR A 297 5.87 12.40 12.06
C THR A 297 4.47 12.03 12.57
N ARG A 298 3.40 12.31 11.82
CA ARG A 298 2.02 11.98 12.24
C ARG A 298 1.58 10.59 11.74
N SER A 299 0.52 10.08 12.37
CA SER A 299 -0.23 8.92 11.89
C SER A 299 -1.09 9.27 10.68
N GLU A 300 -1.11 8.38 9.71
CA GLU A 300 -1.90 8.47 8.47
C GLU A 300 -2.66 7.14 8.24
N ARG A 301 -3.34 7.01 7.09
CA ARG A 301 -4.27 5.91 6.82
C ARG A 301 -3.55 4.57 6.66
N ASN A 302 -2.37 4.55 6.04
CA ASN A 302 -1.58 3.34 5.81
C ASN A 302 -0.26 3.32 6.60
N ILE A 303 0.14 4.46 7.20
CA ILE A 303 1.25 4.58 8.16
C ILE A 303 0.66 4.93 9.52
N GLU A 304 0.17 3.91 10.24
CA GLU A 304 -0.51 4.05 11.51
C GLU A 304 0.46 3.93 12.70
N LEU A 305 0.34 4.84 13.66
CA LEU A 305 1.16 4.89 14.88
C LEU A 305 0.33 4.44 16.09
N THR A 306 0.28 3.12 16.32
CA THR A 306 -0.34 2.54 17.52
C THR A 306 0.59 2.57 18.73
N ASP A 307 0.05 2.36 19.92
CA ASP A 307 0.88 2.25 21.14
C ASP A 307 1.85 1.07 21.06
N ALA A 308 1.42 -0.06 20.50
CA ALA A 308 2.27 -1.24 20.32
C ALA A 308 3.41 -0.98 19.32
N VAL A 309 3.15 -0.27 18.21
CA VAL A 309 4.18 0.16 17.25
C VAL A 309 5.20 1.08 17.94
N ARG A 310 4.74 2.02 18.77
CA ARG A 310 5.62 2.94 19.52
C ARG A 310 6.47 2.20 20.55
N GLU A 311 5.87 1.30 21.32
CA GLU A 311 6.58 0.47 22.29
C GLU A 311 7.64 -0.39 21.62
N LYS A 312 7.32 -1.01 20.48
CA LYS A 312 8.29 -1.80 19.71
C LYS A 312 9.42 -0.95 19.15
N ALA A 313 9.13 0.26 18.64
CA ALA A 313 10.17 1.16 18.17
C ALA A 313 11.17 1.50 19.29
N TRP A 314 10.69 1.80 20.51
CA TRP A 314 11.54 2.04 21.68
C TRP A 314 12.30 0.79 22.14
N GLU A 315 11.69 -0.40 22.05
CA GLU A 315 12.38 -1.68 22.32
C GLU A 315 13.57 -1.88 21.37
N ILE A 316 13.38 -1.63 20.07
CA ILE A 316 14.40 -1.79 19.04
C ILE A 316 15.59 -0.87 19.31
N VAL A 317 15.35 0.42 19.55
CA VAL A 317 16.42 1.43 19.63
C VAL A 317 17.03 1.58 21.03
N GLY A 318 16.33 1.13 22.07
CA GLY A 318 16.79 1.23 23.46
C GLY A 318 17.07 2.68 23.89
N ASN A 319 18.33 2.96 24.25
CA ASN A 319 18.77 4.29 24.69
C ASN A 319 19.46 5.10 23.58
N GLU A 320 19.48 4.62 22.34
CA GLU A 320 20.03 5.39 21.22
C GLU A 320 19.17 6.63 20.99
N THR A 321 19.82 7.76 20.72
CA THR A 321 19.16 9.07 20.51
C THR A 321 19.49 9.69 19.17
N ASN A 322 20.49 9.18 18.46
CA ASN A 322 20.84 9.63 17.13
C ASN A 322 19.84 9.08 16.10
N PRO A 323 19.13 9.94 15.34
CA PRO A 323 18.06 9.50 14.45
C PRO A 323 18.57 8.63 13.29
N HIS A 324 19.81 8.83 12.81
CA HIS A 324 20.38 7.97 11.78
C HIS A 324 20.63 6.55 12.33
N ILE A 325 21.26 6.44 13.50
CA ILE A 325 21.53 5.14 14.12
C ILE A 325 20.21 4.43 14.47
N GLN A 326 19.22 5.15 15.00
CA GLN A 326 17.88 4.62 15.25
C GLN A 326 17.25 4.04 13.96
N ALA A 327 17.30 4.78 12.85
CA ALA A 327 16.80 4.31 11.56
C ALA A 327 17.54 3.06 11.06
N GLN A 328 18.87 2.99 11.20
CA GLN A 328 19.66 1.81 10.83
C GLN A 328 19.29 0.57 11.69
N MET A 329 19.04 0.76 12.99
CA MET A 329 18.59 -0.31 13.88
C MET A 329 17.20 -0.83 13.51
N ILE A 330 16.27 0.08 13.16
CA ILE A 330 14.94 -0.27 12.67
C ILE A 330 15.02 -1.04 11.35
N TYR A 331 15.80 -0.54 10.39
CA TYR A 331 16.05 -1.20 9.11
C TYR A 331 16.54 -2.64 9.32
N ARG A 332 17.58 -2.81 10.15
CA ARG A 332 18.13 -4.13 10.47
C ARG A 332 17.10 -5.04 11.11
N HIS A 333 16.34 -4.52 12.08
CA HIS A 333 15.29 -5.29 12.74
C HIS A 333 14.27 -5.82 11.73
N ILE A 334 13.85 -4.99 10.77
CA ILE A 334 12.85 -5.40 9.78
C ILE A 334 13.36 -6.56 8.92
N ILE A 335 14.53 -6.39 8.28
CA ILE A 335 15.06 -7.40 7.34
C ILE A 335 15.53 -8.70 8.03
N GLU A 336 15.67 -8.69 9.36
CA GLU A 336 16.02 -9.88 10.16
C GLU A 336 14.81 -10.58 10.77
N THR A 337 13.68 -9.87 10.94
CA THR A 337 12.51 -10.37 11.70
C THR A 337 11.32 -10.69 10.79
N TYR A 338 11.13 -9.92 9.73
CA TYR A 338 9.94 -9.98 8.90
C TYR A 338 10.29 -10.38 7.46
N PRO A 339 10.24 -11.69 7.14
CA PRO A 339 10.52 -12.13 5.78
C PRO A 339 9.50 -11.54 4.81
N TYR A 340 9.95 -11.20 3.61
CA TYR A 340 9.09 -10.76 2.52
C TYR A 340 7.92 -11.72 2.28
N SER A 341 6.75 -11.19 1.94
CA SER A 341 5.57 -11.94 1.51
C SER A 341 4.61 -10.98 0.81
N HIS A 342 3.97 -11.40 -0.28
CA HIS A 342 2.89 -10.63 -0.88
C HIS A 342 1.72 -10.43 0.09
N VAL A 343 1.06 -9.28 -0.01
CA VAL A 343 -0.01 -8.85 0.89
C VAL A 343 -1.33 -8.65 0.12
N PRO A 344 -2.49 -8.99 0.72
CA PRO A 344 -3.82 -8.81 0.14
C PRO A 344 -4.27 -7.35 0.22
N HIS A 345 -3.56 -6.44 -0.45
CA HIS A 345 -3.79 -5.00 -0.30
C HIS A 345 -5.24 -4.61 -0.66
N GLY A 346 -5.85 -5.26 -1.66
CA GLY A 346 -7.23 -4.98 -2.04
C GLY A 346 -8.22 -5.26 -0.91
N SER A 347 -8.04 -6.37 -0.20
CA SER A 347 -8.80 -6.73 0.99
C SER A 347 -8.49 -5.79 2.15
N LEU A 348 -7.22 -5.48 2.41
CA LEU A 348 -6.83 -4.54 3.47
C LEU A 348 -7.54 -3.19 3.28
N ASP A 349 -7.59 -2.68 2.05
CA ASP A 349 -8.22 -1.41 1.68
C ASP A 349 -9.75 -1.40 1.79
N ALA A 350 -10.38 -2.54 1.48
CA ALA A 350 -11.84 -2.68 1.46
C ALA A 350 -12.46 -2.95 2.85
N ARG A 351 -11.67 -3.40 3.82
CA ARG A 351 -12.14 -3.75 5.16
C ARG A 351 -12.67 -2.54 5.95
N GLU A 352 -13.71 -2.79 6.75
CA GLU A 352 -14.28 -1.80 7.68
C GLU A 352 -14.36 -2.36 9.11
N PRO A 353 -13.69 -1.72 10.11
CA PRO A 353 -12.80 -0.57 9.95
C PRO A 353 -11.57 -0.89 9.09
N LYS A 354 -11.06 0.12 8.37
CA LYS A 354 -9.83 0.01 7.54
C LYS A 354 -8.68 -0.51 8.38
N VAL A 355 -7.96 -1.49 7.84
CA VAL A 355 -6.70 -1.99 8.39
C VAL A 355 -5.54 -1.31 7.66
N ALA A 356 -4.74 -0.53 8.39
CA ALA A 356 -3.53 0.10 7.85
C ALA A 356 -2.48 -0.95 7.44
N GLU A 357 -1.77 -0.70 6.34
CA GLU A 357 -0.70 -1.57 5.83
C GLU A 357 0.41 -1.79 6.88
N SER A 358 0.85 -0.71 7.57
CA SER A 358 1.85 -0.81 8.63
C SER A 358 1.39 -1.68 9.80
N THR A 359 0.12 -1.55 10.20
CA THR A 359 -0.47 -2.32 11.31
C THR A 359 -0.62 -3.78 10.93
N TYR A 360 -1.06 -4.06 9.69
CA TYR A 360 -1.15 -5.43 9.18
C TYR A 360 0.19 -6.15 9.26
N MET A 361 1.27 -5.54 8.77
CA MET A 361 2.59 -6.14 8.83
C MET A 361 3.07 -6.30 10.27
N PHE A 362 2.87 -5.29 11.13
CA PHE A 362 3.27 -5.36 12.53
C PHE A 362 2.62 -6.53 13.28
N GLU A 363 1.32 -6.75 13.07
CA GLU A 363 0.54 -7.76 13.78
C GLU A 363 0.73 -9.17 13.23
N THR A 364 0.91 -9.31 11.92
CA THR A 364 0.94 -10.62 11.25
C THR A 364 2.36 -11.08 10.89
N GLY A 365 3.30 -10.15 10.80
CA GLY A 365 4.64 -10.37 10.28
C GLY A 365 4.71 -10.61 8.78
N HIS A 366 3.60 -10.44 8.04
CA HIS A 366 3.58 -10.49 6.58
C HIS A 366 3.80 -9.12 5.98
N GLY A 367 4.77 -9.00 5.08
CA GLY A 367 4.93 -7.74 4.36
C GLY A 367 5.70 -7.79 3.06
N ASP A 368 5.33 -6.90 2.14
CA ASP A 368 5.99 -6.67 0.87
C ASP A 368 6.56 -5.25 0.79
N CYS A 369 6.97 -4.81 -0.40
CA CYS A 369 7.56 -3.48 -0.60
C CYS A 369 6.72 -2.34 -0.01
N GLY A 370 5.40 -2.42 -0.14
CA GLY A 370 4.48 -1.43 0.40
C GLY A 370 4.49 -1.46 1.92
N THR A 371 4.12 -2.60 2.51
CA THR A 371 3.89 -2.66 3.95
C THR A 371 5.19 -2.57 4.75
N GLN A 372 6.30 -3.11 4.24
CA GLN A 372 7.63 -2.99 4.85
C GLN A 372 8.09 -1.52 4.91
N SER A 373 7.92 -0.77 3.82
CA SER A 373 8.25 0.66 3.78
C SER A 373 7.37 1.48 4.73
N MET A 374 6.09 1.11 4.86
CA MET A 374 5.15 1.79 5.74
C MET A 374 5.40 1.46 7.22
N LEU A 375 5.76 0.22 7.56
CA LEU A 375 6.15 -0.16 8.92
C LEU A 375 7.47 0.49 9.35
N PHE A 376 8.48 0.50 8.47
CA PHE A 376 9.72 1.24 8.69
C PHE A 376 9.42 2.71 9.02
N SER A 377 8.56 3.33 8.20
CA SER A 377 8.13 4.71 8.42
C SER A 377 7.40 4.85 9.75
N ALA A 378 6.46 3.96 10.09
CA ALA A 378 5.72 4.03 11.35
C ALA A 378 6.62 3.94 12.59
N PHE A 379 7.66 3.09 12.58
CA PHE A 379 8.65 3.02 13.65
C PHE A 379 9.47 4.31 13.75
N CYS A 380 9.98 4.83 12.63
CA CYS A 380 10.71 6.10 12.61
C CYS A 380 9.86 7.27 13.15
N ARG A 381 8.63 7.39 12.64
CA ARG A 381 7.68 8.44 13.06
C ARG A 381 7.35 8.36 14.55
N SER A 382 7.25 7.15 15.10
CA SER A 382 7.00 6.93 16.54
C SER A 382 8.13 7.43 17.45
N LEU A 383 9.34 7.59 16.90
CA LEU A 383 10.51 8.12 17.59
C LEU A 383 10.75 9.62 17.31
N GLY A 384 9.87 10.26 16.53
CA GLY A 384 10.03 11.66 16.11
C GLY A 384 10.98 11.86 14.93
N ILE A 385 11.31 10.80 14.19
CA ILE A 385 12.09 10.88 12.96
C ILE A 385 11.11 11.06 11.79
N PRO A 386 11.17 12.15 11.01
CA PRO A 386 10.32 12.30 9.84
C PRO A 386 10.62 11.20 8.82
N ALA A 387 9.61 10.44 8.40
CA ALA A 387 9.76 9.35 7.45
C ALA A 387 8.58 9.26 6.49
N ARG A 388 8.79 8.74 5.27
CA ARG A 388 7.76 8.59 4.23
C ARG A 388 7.97 7.33 3.41
N ALA A 389 6.88 6.78 2.88
CA ALA A 389 6.89 5.66 1.94
C ALA A 389 6.57 6.17 0.53
N LEU A 390 7.57 6.13 -0.36
CA LEU A 390 7.48 6.57 -1.74
C LEU A 390 6.93 5.44 -2.60
N GLY A 391 6.20 5.81 -3.65
CA GLY A 391 5.62 4.85 -4.60
C GLY A 391 5.94 5.21 -6.03
N GLY A 392 6.26 4.20 -6.83
CA GLY A 392 6.36 4.30 -8.28
C GLY A 392 6.76 2.98 -8.93
N TYR A 393 7.76 2.97 -9.79
CA TYR A 393 8.19 1.73 -10.44
C TYR A 393 9.68 1.47 -10.22
N GLN A 394 10.06 0.21 -10.35
CA GLN A 394 11.44 -0.24 -10.43
C GLN A 394 11.73 -0.88 -11.79
N MET A 395 12.85 -0.51 -12.38
CA MET A 395 13.27 -0.96 -13.72
C MET A 395 14.28 -2.12 -13.65
N ILE A 396 14.08 -3.00 -12.67
CA ILE A 396 14.97 -4.14 -12.34
C ILE A 396 14.30 -5.49 -12.58
N MET A 397 13.09 -5.48 -13.16
CA MET A 397 12.31 -6.67 -13.48
C MET A 397 12.56 -7.10 -14.93
N THR A 398 12.48 -8.40 -15.22
CA THR A 398 12.52 -8.95 -16.56
C THR A 398 11.24 -8.57 -17.31
N GLY A 399 11.39 -7.90 -18.46
CA GLY A 399 10.25 -7.49 -19.29
C GLY A 399 9.80 -6.06 -19.01
N ALA A 400 8.83 -5.87 -18.11
CA ALA A 400 8.22 -4.58 -17.83
C ALA A 400 8.59 -4.06 -16.42
N PRO A 401 8.61 -2.73 -16.19
CA PRO A 401 8.81 -2.17 -14.85
C PRO A 401 7.79 -2.72 -13.84
N GLY A 402 8.25 -3.02 -12.64
CA GLY A 402 7.40 -3.50 -11.54
C GLY A 402 6.98 -2.36 -10.61
N CYS A 403 5.74 -2.38 -10.12
CA CYS A 403 5.32 -1.51 -9.03
C CYS A 403 6.21 -1.72 -7.81
N HIS A 404 6.64 -0.64 -7.15
CA HIS A 404 7.52 -0.75 -5.98
C HIS A 404 7.37 0.42 -5.01
N PHE A 405 7.54 0.13 -3.73
CA PHE A 405 7.63 1.11 -2.65
C PHE A 405 8.97 0.99 -1.94
N TRP A 406 9.49 2.13 -1.51
CA TRP A 406 10.66 2.22 -0.62
C TRP A 406 10.43 3.34 0.39
N ALA A 407 11.24 3.38 1.45
CA ALA A 407 11.12 4.40 2.48
C ALA A 407 12.25 5.42 2.40
N GLU A 408 11.97 6.63 2.89
CA GLU A 408 12.97 7.65 3.15
C GLU A 408 12.76 8.21 4.57
N TYR A 409 13.85 8.58 5.22
CA TYR A 409 13.84 9.29 6.51
C TYR A 409 14.68 10.56 6.43
N TYR A 410 14.24 11.61 7.11
CA TYR A 410 14.88 12.93 7.02
C TYR A 410 15.89 13.14 8.14
N LEU A 411 17.10 13.59 7.78
CA LEU A 411 18.15 13.99 8.70
C LEU A 411 18.54 15.46 8.49
N PRO A 412 18.46 16.33 9.52
CA PRO A 412 18.88 17.72 9.39
C PRO A 412 20.36 17.81 9.02
N GLY A 413 20.67 18.57 7.96
CA GLY A 413 22.02 18.70 7.41
C GLY A 413 22.33 17.74 6.25
N TYR A 414 21.56 16.66 6.09
CA TYR A 414 21.77 15.66 5.03
C TYR A 414 20.61 15.56 4.04
N GLY A 415 19.37 15.73 4.49
CA GLY A 415 18.18 15.62 3.64
C GLY A 415 17.43 14.29 3.83
N TRP A 416 16.69 13.89 2.79
CA TRP A 416 15.95 12.62 2.75
C TRP A 416 16.88 11.47 2.37
N VAL A 417 17.12 10.57 3.31
CA VAL A 417 17.97 9.38 3.16
C VAL A 417 17.09 8.18 2.80
N PRO A 418 17.35 7.49 1.68
CA PRO A 418 16.55 6.34 1.26
C PRO A 418 16.92 5.08 2.05
N ASN A 419 15.98 4.15 2.11
CA ASN A 419 16.22 2.74 2.43
C ASN A 419 15.24 1.85 1.67
N ASP A 420 15.69 0.65 1.31
CA ASP A 420 14.87 -0.33 0.61
C ASP A 420 15.05 -1.72 1.23
N VAL A 421 14.25 -1.98 2.27
CA VAL A 421 14.20 -3.24 3.03
C VAL A 421 13.90 -4.44 2.13
N THR A 422 12.99 -4.28 1.16
CA THR A 422 12.62 -5.36 0.24
C THR A 422 13.77 -5.75 -0.66
N ILE A 423 14.42 -4.76 -1.28
CA ILE A 423 15.53 -5.07 -2.17
C ILE A 423 16.70 -5.64 -1.38
N ALA A 424 16.97 -5.14 -0.17
CA ALA A 424 17.97 -5.76 0.71
C ALA A 424 17.72 -7.26 0.95
N GLU A 425 16.47 -7.66 1.20
CA GLU A 425 16.08 -9.06 1.34
C GLU A 425 16.25 -9.88 0.06
N ALA A 426 16.23 -9.26 -1.12
CA ALA A 426 16.47 -9.97 -2.38
C ALA A 426 17.81 -10.72 -2.42
N ALA A 427 18.79 -10.28 -1.62
CA ALA A 427 20.04 -11.01 -1.43
C ALA A 427 19.78 -12.44 -0.91
N ASP A 428 18.79 -12.64 -0.03
CA ASP A 428 18.41 -13.95 0.56
C ASP A 428 17.77 -14.90 -0.42
N TRP A 429 17.30 -14.39 -1.55
CA TRP A 429 16.62 -15.20 -2.55
C TRP A 429 17.59 -15.81 -3.57
N VAL A 430 18.88 -15.43 -3.48
CA VAL A 430 19.96 -15.87 -4.37
C VAL A 430 21.13 -16.51 -3.63
N VAL A 431 21.83 -17.40 -4.32
CA VAL A 431 23.01 -18.10 -3.80
C VAL A 431 24.25 -17.24 -4.04
N ILE A 432 24.68 -16.52 -2.99
CA ILE A 432 25.88 -15.67 -3.00
C ILE A 432 26.68 -15.83 -1.69
N PRO A 433 27.99 -15.52 -1.69
CA PRO A 433 28.80 -15.52 -0.46
C PRO A 433 28.27 -14.55 0.59
N GLU A 434 28.42 -14.90 1.87
CA GLU A 434 27.93 -14.11 3.00
C GLU A 434 28.46 -12.67 3.03
N GLU A 435 29.74 -12.47 2.69
CA GLU A 435 30.33 -11.13 2.60
C GLU A 435 29.61 -10.24 1.57
N LYS A 436 29.31 -10.81 0.39
CA LYS A 436 28.56 -10.10 -0.66
C LYS A 436 27.12 -9.84 -0.26
N ARG A 437 26.49 -10.78 0.47
CA ARG A 437 25.14 -10.63 1.03
C ARG A 437 25.07 -9.50 2.04
N SER A 438 26.00 -9.47 3.00
CA SER A 438 26.06 -8.40 4.01
C SER A 438 26.29 -7.05 3.35
N ALA A 439 27.29 -6.93 2.47
CA ALA A 439 27.57 -5.67 1.78
C ALA A 439 26.37 -5.16 0.97
N PHE A 440 25.63 -6.08 0.34
CA PHE A 440 24.40 -5.75 -0.39
C PHE A 440 23.30 -5.22 0.52
N LYS A 441 23.05 -5.90 1.65
CA LYS A 441 22.08 -5.44 2.64
C LYS A 441 22.50 -4.11 3.29
N ASP A 442 23.79 -3.89 3.51
CA ASP A 442 24.30 -2.66 4.11
C ASP A 442 24.15 -1.46 3.17
N TYR A 443 24.32 -1.69 1.86
CA TYR A 443 24.11 -0.65 0.85
C TYR A 443 22.68 -0.09 0.92
N TYR A 444 21.65 -0.95 0.92
CA TYR A 444 20.24 -0.52 0.90
C TYR A 444 19.72 0.05 2.23
N ALA A 445 20.56 0.14 3.26
CA ALA A 445 20.20 0.74 4.54
C ALA A 445 20.20 2.28 4.49
N ALA A 446 20.96 2.87 3.57
CA ALA A 446 21.06 4.32 3.38
C ALA A 446 21.27 4.75 1.91
N ASN A 447 21.36 3.81 0.97
CA ASN A 447 21.58 4.07 -0.45
C ASN A 447 20.47 3.48 -1.31
N LEU A 448 20.37 3.93 -2.56
CA LEU A 448 19.41 3.42 -3.53
C LEU A 448 20.03 3.43 -4.94
N ASP A 449 19.77 2.38 -5.71
CA ASP A 449 20.14 2.31 -7.13
C ASP A 449 19.35 3.33 -8.00
N PRO A 450 19.81 3.63 -9.23
CA PRO A 450 19.14 4.58 -10.13
C PRO A 450 17.96 3.96 -10.91
N ALA A 451 17.55 2.71 -10.66
CA ALA A 451 16.50 2.06 -11.45
C ALA A 451 15.10 2.30 -10.85
N ARG A 452 14.80 3.56 -10.55
CA ARG A 452 13.57 4.00 -9.87
C ARG A 452 12.82 5.05 -10.67
N LEU A 453 11.50 4.87 -10.76
CA LEU A 453 10.53 5.87 -11.18
C LEU A 453 9.72 6.31 -9.95
N VAL A 454 9.62 7.61 -9.70
CA VAL A 454 8.85 8.20 -8.61
C VAL A 454 7.56 8.82 -9.14
N ILE A 455 6.43 8.37 -8.62
CA ILE A 455 5.09 8.93 -8.90
C ILE A 455 4.57 9.69 -7.68
N GLN A 456 4.86 9.21 -6.47
CA GLN A 456 4.40 9.79 -5.21
C GLN A 456 5.48 9.78 -4.13
N LYS A 457 5.59 10.87 -3.35
CA LYS A 457 6.53 11.01 -2.23
C LYS A 457 6.00 10.39 -0.93
N ASN A 458 4.70 10.12 -0.83
CA ASN A 458 4.07 9.51 0.35
C ASN A 458 2.83 8.71 -0.05
N VAL A 459 2.53 7.61 0.66
CA VAL A 459 1.44 6.67 0.34
C VAL A 459 0.03 7.27 0.39
N ASP A 460 -0.21 8.18 1.34
CA ASP A 460 -1.54 8.77 1.60
C ASP A 460 -1.65 10.20 1.05
N THR A 461 -0.92 10.50 -0.03
CA THR A 461 -0.93 11.85 -0.61
C THR A 461 -2.30 12.16 -1.22
N PRO A 462 -2.94 13.29 -0.84
CA PRO A 462 -4.22 13.68 -1.43
C PRO A 462 -4.05 14.13 -2.88
N MET A 463 -5.12 13.98 -3.66
CA MET A 463 -5.24 14.50 -5.03
C MET A 463 -6.33 15.56 -5.10
N ASP A 464 -6.23 16.44 -6.09
CA ASP A 464 -7.21 17.47 -6.42
C ASP A 464 -7.61 17.36 -7.93
N PRO A 465 -8.88 17.02 -8.24
CA PRO A 465 -9.97 16.76 -7.31
C PRO A 465 -9.75 15.48 -6.48
N ALA A 466 -10.29 15.46 -5.27
CA ALA A 466 -10.24 14.29 -4.41
C ALA A 466 -11.05 13.14 -5.02
N ILE A 467 -10.54 11.91 -4.87
CA ILE A 467 -11.34 10.73 -5.19
C ILE A 467 -12.48 10.64 -4.16
N PRO A 468 -13.75 10.50 -4.58
CA PRO A 468 -14.88 10.47 -3.64
C PRO A 468 -14.70 9.40 -2.56
N ASP A 469 -14.94 9.73 -1.29
CA ASP A 469 -14.67 8.84 -0.14
C ASP A 469 -15.42 7.50 -0.25
N ASP A 470 -16.63 7.52 -0.81
CA ASP A 470 -17.52 6.37 -0.97
C ASP A 470 -17.26 5.55 -2.25
N ALA A 471 -16.33 5.98 -3.10
CA ALA A 471 -15.93 5.23 -4.29
C ALA A 471 -15.23 3.91 -3.89
N ALA A 472 -15.61 2.82 -4.57
CA ALA A 472 -14.90 1.54 -4.46
C ALA A 472 -13.65 1.62 -5.36
N VAL A 473 -12.55 2.11 -4.79
CA VAL A 473 -11.25 2.23 -5.45
C VAL A 473 -10.17 1.71 -4.53
N PHE A 474 -9.08 1.21 -5.08
CA PHE A 474 -7.90 0.91 -4.26
C PHE A 474 -7.24 2.23 -3.85
N ARG A 475 -7.11 2.56 -2.56
CA ARG A 475 -6.67 3.90 -2.11
C ARG A 475 -5.20 4.04 -1.76
N ALA A 476 -4.64 3.00 -1.17
CA ALA A 476 -3.19 2.90 -1.13
C ALA A 476 -2.69 2.84 -2.57
N VAL A 477 -1.56 3.47 -2.89
CA VAL A 477 -0.87 3.29 -4.17
C VAL A 477 -1.56 3.90 -5.41
N ARG A 478 -0.91 4.88 -6.04
CA ARG A 478 -1.29 5.42 -7.36
C ARG A 478 -0.27 5.11 -8.43
N GLN A 479 0.22 3.87 -8.44
CA GLN A 479 1.02 3.36 -9.56
C GLN A 479 0.14 2.99 -10.76
N CYS A 480 -1.16 2.73 -10.54
CA CYS A 480 -2.15 2.51 -11.59
C CYS A 480 -3.23 3.62 -11.57
N PRO A 481 -3.93 3.86 -12.71
CA PRO A 481 -5.03 4.80 -12.76
C PRO A 481 -6.16 4.47 -11.78
N ALA A 482 -6.67 5.47 -11.07
CA ALA A 482 -7.94 5.35 -10.36
C ALA A 482 -9.09 5.65 -11.31
N ILE A 483 -10.10 4.79 -11.37
CA ILE A 483 -11.23 4.96 -12.31
C ILE A 483 -12.55 4.94 -11.55
N VAL A 484 -13.30 6.04 -11.62
CA VAL A 484 -14.60 6.16 -10.97
C VAL A 484 -15.70 6.36 -12.02
N SER A 485 -16.79 5.60 -11.86
CA SER A 485 -18.01 5.73 -12.64
C SER A 485 -19.25 5.54 -11.76
N ASP A 486 -20.20 6.47 -11.87
CA ASP A 486 -21.48 6.38 -11.15
C ASP A 486 -22.47 5.44 -11.85
N THR A 487 -22.15 4.97 -13.06
CA THR A 487 -23.05 4.18 -13.93
C THR A 487 -22.55 2.78 -14.25
N ALA A 488 -21.28 2.46 -14.00
CA ALA A 488 -20.77 1.10 -14.13
C ALA A 488 -21.44 0.19 -13.09
N ASP A 489 -21.92 -0.98 -13.49
CA ASP A 489 -22.53 -1.98 -12.60
C ASP A 489 -21.55 -3.08 -12.15
N TYR A 490 -20.28 -2.94 -12.54
CA TYR A 490 -19.12 -3.73 -12.11
C TYR A 490 -18.01 -2.83 -11.58
N ASP A 491 -17.02 -3.44 -10.93
CA ASP A 491 -15.87 -2.74 -10.37
C ASP A 491 -14.89 -2.29 -11.46
N ILE A 492 -15.14 -1.11 -12.03
CA ILE A 492 -14.37 -0.56 -13.14
C ILE A 492 -12.94 -0.16 -12.75
N ASP A 493 -12.70 0.17 -11.49
CA ASP A 493 -11.37 0.50 -10.98
C ASP A 493 -10.49 -0.76 -11.00
N LEU A 494 -10.99 -1.85 -10.40
CA LEU A 494 -10.28 -3.13 -10.39
C LEU A 494 -10.09 -3.68 -11.82
N PHE A 495 -11.11 -3.58 -12.67
CA PHE A 495 -11.00 -3.95 -14.08
C PHE A 495 -9.92 -3.12 -14.81
N GLY A 496 -9.94 -1.80 -14.61
CA GLY A 496 -9.02 -0.87 -15.25
C GLY A 496 -7.57 -1.05 -14.84
N MET A 497 -7.29 -1.52 -13.62
CA MET A 497 -5.93 -1.88 -13.20
C MET A 497 -5.31 -2.95 -14.11
N GLY A 498 -6.10 -3.93 -14.57
CA GLY A 498 -5.65 -4.94 -15.53
C GLY A 498 -5.50 -4.44 -16.98
N CYS A 499 -5.91 -3.21 -17.25
CA CYS A 499 -5.85 -2.56 -18.55
C CYS A 499 -4.71 -1.53 -18.66
N PHE A 500 -3.95 -1.34 -17.58
CA PHE A 500 -2.85 -0.38 -17.51
C PHE A 500 -1.50 -1.07 -17.67
N GLY A 501 -0.59 -0.42 -18.39
CA GLY A 501 0.79 -0.85 -18.52
C GLY A 501 1.74 0.33 -18.70
N ILE A 502 2.99 0.10 -18.32
CA ILE A 502 4.09 1.03 -18.51
C ILE A 502 5.20 0.32 -19.28
N SER A 503 5.74 1.01 -20.29
CA SER A 503 6.95 0.60 -20.99
C SER A 503 8.01 1.65 -20.75
N LEU A 504 9.20 1.26 -20.30
CA LEU A 504 10.34 2.15 -20.08
C LEU A 504 11.61 1.47 -20.59
N GLU A 505 12.45 2.25 -21.26
CA GLU A 505 13.77 1.82 -21.71
C GLU A 505 14.84 2.76 -21.19
N SER A 506 16.02 2.22 -20.86
CA SER A 506 17.20 3.03 -20.57
C SER A 506 17.69 3.67 -21.87
N VAL A 507 17.88 4.99 -21.84
CA VAL A 507 18.37 5.78 -22.97
C VAL A 507 19.80 6.23 -22.70
N ALA A 508 20.64 6.17 -23.75
CA ALA A 508 22.04 6.59 -23.69
C ALA A 508 22.23 8.11 -23.67
#